data_AF-A0A1G1PVD5-F1
#
_entry.id   AF-A0A1G1PVD5-F1
#
_cell.length_a   1.000
_cell.length_b   1.000
_cell.length_c   1.000
_cell.angle_alpha   90.00
_cell.angle_beta   90.00
_cell.angle_gamma   90.00
#
_symmetry.space_group_name_H-M   'P 1'
#
loop_
_entity.id
_entity.type
_entity.pdbx_description
1 polymer ?
#
loop_
_entity_poly.entity_id
_entity_poly.type
_entity_poly.pdbx_seq_one_letter_code
_entity_poly.pdbx_strand_id
1 'polypeptide(L)'
;MQKLNWAVDMTRKQELRRARKENNNELVDLINCRQRFILLRNKGNLSESQAGYLKKLCEINEPIYKAMLLKESFLRVYDYESPEEAQGYLENWIKDALSSAVETFRIIAQSFHDKLQYIINWFRKKISSAISEGINNKIKRLKRMAYGYKDVEYFRLKIHQHCGLLNPRRYAS
;
A
#
# COMPACT_ATOMS: atom_id res chain seq x y z
N MET A 1 2.64 1.54 1.97
CA MET A 1 1.29 2.18 1.92
C MET A 1 0.31 1.56 0.93
N GLN A 2 0.50 1.66 -0.40
CA GLN A 2 -0.50 1.16 -1.37
C GLN A 2 -0.82 -0.34 -1.21
N LYS A 3 0.19 -1.18 -0.98
CA LYS A 3 0.01 -2.62 -0.71
C LYS A 3 -0.86 -2.90 0.52
N LEU A 4 -0.67 -2.17 1.62
CA LEU A 4 -1.47 -2.33 2.84
C LEU A 4 -2.94 -1.92 2.63
N ASN A 5 -3.17 -0.82 1.92
CA ASN A 5 -4.54 -0.41 1.54
C ASN A 5 -5.20 -1.44 0.63
N TRP A 6 -4.45 -2.02 -0.30
CA TRP A 6 -4.93 -3.14 -1.12
C TRP A 6 -5.27 -4.36 -0.25
N ALA A 7 -4.46 -4.67 0.78
CA ALA A 7 -4.71 -5.77 1.71
C ALA A 7 -6.07 -5.66 2.42
N VAL A 8 -6.34 -4.46 2.96
CA VAL A 8 -7.59 -4.15 3.65
C VAL A 8 -8.77 -4.27 2.68
N ASP A 9 -8.67 -3.70 1.47
CA ASP A 9 -9.74 -3.80 0.48
C ASP A 9 -9.96 -5.24 -0.04
N MET A 10 -8.89 -6.03 -0.14
CA MET A 10 -8.99 -7.43 -0.54
C MET A 10 -9.67 -8.28 0.54
N THR A 11 -9.30 -8.09 1.80
CA THR A 11 -9.96 -8.73 2.94
C THR A 11 -11.44 -8.35 2.97
N ARG A 12 -11.76 -7.07 2.80
CA ARG A 12 -13.13 -6.56 2.65
C ARG A 12 -13.90 -7.26 1.53
N LYS A 13 -13.28 -7.45 0.36
CA LYS A 13 -13.92 -8.15 -0.79
C LYS A 13 -14.15 -9.63 -0.50
N GLN A 14 -13.24 -10.30 0.20
CA GLN A 14 -13.40 -11.70 0.59
C GLN A 14 -14.57 -11.86 1.56
N GLU A 15 -14.64 -11.00 2.58
CA GLU A 15 -15.73 -10.99 3.55
C GLU A 15 -17.07 -10.63 2.92
N LEU A 16 -17.10 -9.66 2.01
CA LEU A 16 -18.32 -9.33 1.25
C LEU A 16 -18.82 -10.52 0.41
N ARG A 17 -17.91 -11.31 -0.18
CA ARG A 17 -18.28 -12.52 -0.92
C ARG A 17 -18.82 -13.60 0.01
N ARG A 18 -18.25 -13.77 1.19
CA ARG A 18 -18.72 -14.71 2.23
C ARG A 18 -20.12 -14.31 2.73
N ALA A 19 -20.30 -13.06 3.12
CA ALA A 19 -21.58 -12.52 3.58
C ALA A 19 -22.71 -12.72 2.55
N ARG A 20 -22.42 -12.52 1.26
CA ARG A 20 -23.38 -12.79 0.18
C ARG A 20 -23.73 -14.26 0.03
N LYS A 21 -22.77 -15.17 0.23
CA LYS A 21 -23.00 -16.61 0.18
C LYS A 21 -23.84 -17.09 1.36
N GLU A 22 -23.69 -16.44 2.51
CA GLU A 22 -24.39 -16.75 3.76
C GLU A 22 -25.72 -15.99 3.91
N ASN A 23 -26.13 -15.19 2.91
CA ASN A 23 -27.32 -14.32 2.94
C ASN A 23 -27.35 -13.34 4.14
N ASN A 24 -26.18 -12.92 4.63
CA ASN A 24 -26.09 -11.93 5.71
C ASN A 24 -26.23 -10.51 5.14
N ASN A 25 -27.47 -10.05 4.98
CA ASN A 25 -27.78 -8.75 4.38
C ASN A 25 -27.26 -7.57 5.21
N GLU A 26 -27.27 -7.66 6.54
CA GLU A 26 -26.74 -6.60 7.41
C GLU A 26 -25.25 -6.36 7.11
N LEU A 27 -24.47 -7.44 7.01
CA LEU A 27 -23.05 -7.36 6.76
C LEU A 27 -22.72 -6.87 5.33
N VAL A 28 -23.56 -7.24 4.35
CA VAL A 28 -23.43 -6.77 2.96
C VAL A 28 -23.64 -5.27 2.86
N ASP A 29 -24.70 -4.75 3.48
CA ASP A 29 -24.99 -3.32 3.49
C ASP A 29 -23.90 -2.53 4.22
N LEU A 30 -23.44 -3.10 5.33
CA LEU A 30 -22.40 -2.52 6.17
C LEU A 30 -21.01 -2.58 5.54
N ILE A 31 -20.72 -3.41 4.53
CA ILE A 31 -19.38 -3.48 3.90
C ILE A 31 -19.39 -3.04 2.42
N ASN A 32 -20.51 -2.46 1.98
CA ASN A 32 -20.69 -2.07 0.59
C ASN A 32 -19.64 -1.02 0.15
N CYS A 33 -19.41 -0.92 -1.16
CA CYS A 33 -18.34 -0.12 -1.77
C CYS A 33 -18.30 1.34 -1.34
N ARG A 34 -19.43 1.94 -0.91
CA ARG A 34 -19.48 3.32 -0.41
C ARG A 34 -18.65 3.53 0.86
N GLN A 35 -18.60 2.53 1.75
CA GLN A 35 -17.93 2.67 3.05
C GLN A 35 -16.48 2.19 3.05
N ARG A 36 -16.00 1.66 1.91
CA ARG A 36 -14.59 1.27 1.69
C ARG A 36 -13.61 2.34 2.15
N PHE A 37 -13.89 3.61 1.86
CA PHE A 37 -12.97 4.71 2.16
C PHE A 37 -12.77 4.93 3.67
N ILE A 38 -13.78 4.57 4.49
CA ILE A 38 -13.69 4.68 5.95
C ILE A 38 -12.60 3.72 6.48
N LEU A 39 -12.55 2.49 5.94
CA LEU A 39 -11.53 1.48 6.30
C LEU A 39 -10.11 1.87 5.90
N LEU A 40 -9.99 2.78 4.92
CA LEU A 40 -8.70 3.23 4.39
C LEU A 40 -8.18 4.49 5.07
N ARG A 41 -8.97 5.16 5.91
CA ARG A 41 -8.52 6.31 6.70
C ARG A 41 -7.76 5.85 7.95
N ASN A 42 -6.90 6.74 8.46
CA ASN A 42 -6.29 6.56 9.77
C ASN A 42 -7.33 6.91 10.84
N LYS A 43 -7.36 6.19 11.96
CA LYS A 43 -8.32 6.44 13.05
C LYS A 43 -8.38 7.88 13.53
N GLY A 44 -7.24 8.57 13.63
CA GLY A 44 -7.17 9.97 14.06
C GLY A 44 -7.88 10.97 13.12
N ASN A 45 -8.23 10.55 11.89
CA ASN A 45 -8.83 11.41 10.87
C ASN A 45 -10.31 11.05 10.59
N LEU A 46 -10.94 10.28 11.46
CA LEU A 46 -12.33 9.87 11.33
C LEU A 46 -13.27 10.87 12.02
N SER A 47 -14.44 11.11 11.44
CA SER A 47 -15.52 11.80 12.16
C SER A 47 -16.15 10.86 13.20
N GLU A 48 -16.87 11.43 14.16
CA GLU A 48 -17.58 10.67 15.20
C GLU A 48 -18.55 9.62 14.61
N SER A 49 -19.30 10.01 13.56
CA SER A 49 -20.15 9.10 12.79
C SER A 49 -19.35 7.95 12.13
N GLN A 50 -18.17 8.24 11.58
CA GLN A 50 -17.31 7.21 10.98
C GLN A 50 -16.70 6.28 12.03
N ALA A 51 -16.36 6.81 13.20
CA ALA A 51 -15.86 6.02 14.33
C ALA A 51 -16.94 5.07 14.88
N GLY A 52 -18.18 5.56 15.04
CA GLY A 52 -19.32 4.73 15.43
C GLY A 52 -19.61 3.61 14.43
N TYR A 53 -19.56 3.93 13.12
CA TYR A 53 -19.68 2.93 12.07
C TYR A 53 -18.57 1.86 12.14
N LEU A 54 -17.32 2.27 12.36
CA LEU A 54 -16.22 1.31 12.51
C LEU A 54 -16.41 0.43 13.73
N LYS A 55 -16.84 0.99 14.86
CA LYS A 55 -17.13 0.21 16.06
C LYS A 55 -18.16 -0.89 15.78
N LYS A 56 -19.25 -0.55 15.09
CA LYS A 56 -20.25 -1.54 14.65
C LYS A 56 -19.65 -2.60 13.71
N LEU A 57 -18.78 -2.20 12.78
CA LEU A 57 -18.07 -3.15 11.92
C LEU A 57 -17.13 -4.08 12.71
N CYS A 58 -16.49 -3.58 13.77
CA CYS A 58 -15.61 -4.38 14.63
C CYS A 58 -16.39 -5.50 15.33
N GLU A 59 -17.61 -5.20 15.76
CA GLU A 59 -18.48 -6.16 16.44
C GLU A 59 -18.98 -7.25 15.50
N ILE A 60 -19.17 -6.94 14.20
CA ILE A 60 -19.77 -7.86 13.23
C ILE A 60 -18.71 -8.61 12.39
N ASN A 61 -17.56 -7.99 12.10
CA ASN A 61 -16.54 -8.59 11.23
C ASN A 61 -15.12 -8.42 11.78
N GLU A 62 -14.68 -9.43 12.53
CA GLU A 62 -13.34 -9.50 13.10
C GLU A 62 -12.22 -9.49 12.02
N PRO A 63 -12.31 -10.23 10.88
CA PRO A 63 -11.26 -10.21 9.85
C PRO A 63 -10.93 -8.82 9.29
N ILE A 64 -11.95 -8.02 8.95
CA ILE A 64 -11.73 -6.67 8.42
C ILE A 64 -11.13 -5.77 9.49
N TYR A 65 -11.59 -5.89 10.73
CA TYR A 65 -11.05 -5.10 11.82
C TYR A 65 -9.57 -5.42 12.09
N LYS A 66 -9.21 -6.71 12.15
CA LYS A 66 -7.82 -7.16 12.26
C LYS A 66 -6.96 -6.63 11.11
N ALA A 67 -7.47 -6.66 9.88
CA ALA A 67 -6.78 -6.09 8.72
C ALA A 67 -6.54 -4.57 8.88
N MET A 68 -7.51 -3.83 9.39
CA MET A 68 -7.33 -2.40 9.68
C MET A 68 -6.28 -2.16 10.77
N LEU A 69 -6.32 -2.92 11.86
CA LEU A 69 -5.36 -2.81 12.96
C LEU A 69 -3.92 -3.10 12.51
N LEU A 70 -3.73 -4.15 11.71
CA LEU A 70 -2.41 -4.50 11.16
C LEU A 70 -1.88 -3.38 10.27
N LYS A 71 -2.74 -2.78 9.43
CA LYS A 71 -2.35 -1.61 8.64
C LYS A 71 -1.92 -0.45 9.54
N GLU A 72 -2.72 -0.09 10.55
CA GLU A 72 -2.41 1.04 11.43
C GLU A 72 -1.13 0.81 12.24
N SER A 73 -0.97 -0.40 12.77
CA SER A 73 0.24 -0.80 13.48
C SER A 73 1.48 -0.69 12.59
N PHE A 74 1.39 -1.03 11.30
CA PHE A 74 2.51 -0.82 10.36
C PHE A 74 2.90 0.64 10.25
N LEU A 75 1.95 1.59 10.29
CA LEU A 75 2.26 3.01 10.09
C LEU A 75 3.15 3.56 11.20
N ARG A 76 3.09 2.98 12.40
CA ARG A 76 3.92 3.36 13.54
C ARG A 76 5.42 3.13 13.28
N VAL A 77 5.79 2.31 12.30
CA VAL A 77 7.18 2.18 11.84
C VAL A 77 7.79 3.55 11.51
N TYR A 78 6.99 4.48 10.98
CA TYR A 78 7.45 5.81 10.59
C TYR A 78 7.56 6.82 11.74
N ASP A 79 7.10 6.45 12.94
CA ASP A 79 7.22 7.29 14.14
C ASP A 79 8.62 7.14 14.79
N TYR A 80 9.40 6.13 14.38
CA TYR A 80 10.77 5.90 14.86
C TYR A 80 11.80 6.73 14.09
N GLU A 81 12.81 7.24 14.80
CA GLU A 81 13.89 8.01 14.20
C GLU A 81 15.12 7.14 13.87
N SER A 82 15.40 6.13 14.70
CA SER A 82 16.52 5.21 14.51
C SER A 82 16.16 4.09 13.52
N PRO A 83 17.04 3.81 12.52
CA PRO A 83 16.90 2.65 11.64
C PRO A 83 16.83 1.31 12.39
N GLU A 84 17.56 1.17 13.49
CA GLU A 84 17.64 -0.05 14.30
C GLU A 84 16.33 -0.30 15.04
N GLU A 85 15.75 0.73 15.66
CA GLU A 85 14.44 0.66 16.31
C GLU A 85 13.33 0.37 15.30
N ALA A 86 13.33 1.07 14.16
CA ALA A 86 12.38 0.85 13.08
C ALA A 86 12.48 -0.58 12.52
N GLN A 87 13.69 -1.13 12.42
CA GLN A 87 13.92 -2.51 12.01
C GLN A 87 13.33 -3.50 13.01
N GLY A 88 13.66 -3.37 14.30
CA GLY A 88 13.13 -4.26 15.34
C GLY A 88 11.60 -4.23 15.39
N TYR A 89 11.00 -3.04 15.29
CA TYR A 89 9.55 -2.91 15.24
C TYR A 89 8.94 -3.57 14.00
N LEU A 90 9.53 -3.34 12.82
CA LEU A 90 9.05 -3.91 11.56
C LEU A 90 9.15 -5.44 11.54
N GLU A 91 10.21 -6.02 12.10
CA GLU A 91 10.35 -7.48 12.24
C GLU A 91 9.28 -8.06 13.15
N ASN A 92 8.99 -7.42 14.28
CA ASN A 92 7.90 -7.83 15.16
C ASN A 92 6.54 -7.72 14.47
N TRP A 93 6.29 -6.62 13.76
CA TRP A 93 5.08 -6.46 12.96
C TRP A 93 4.93 -7.55 11.88
N ILE A 94 6.03 -7.95 11.23
CA ILE A 94 6.00 -9.06 10.25
C ILE A 94 5.59 -10.36 10.93
N LYS A 95 6.13 -10.66 12.12
CA LYS A 95 5.75 -11.85 12.89
C LYS A 95 4.26 -11.83 13.25
N ASP A 96 3.75 -10.69 13.72
CA ASP A 96 2.33 -10.51 14.06
C ASP A 96 1.42 -10.65 12.82
N ALA A 97 1.83 -10.09 11.68
CA ALA A 97 1.09 -10.18 10.44
C ALA A 97 1.08 -11.62 9.87
N LEU A 98 2.19 -12.36 10.00
CA LEU A 98 2.30 -13.76 9.61
C LEU A 98 1.49 -14.70 10.51
N SER A 99 1.43 -14.43 11.81
CA SER A 99 0.62 -15.18 12.78
C SER A 99 -0.87 -14.83 12.71
N SER A 100 -1.22 -13.71 12.06
CA SER A 100 -2.60 -13.31 11.88
C SER A 100 -3.41 -14.31 11.04
N ALA A 101 -4.70 -14.40 11.33
CA ALA A 101 -5.66 -15.18 10.53
C ALA A 101 -6.04 -14.50 9.20
N VAL A 102 -5.45 -13.34 8.88
CA VAL A 102 -5.77 -12.56 7.67
C VAL A 102 -4.80 -12.92 6.56
N GLU A 103 -5.22 -13.84 5.68
CA GLU A 103 -4.39 -14.38 4.59
C GLU A 103 -3.70 -13.29 3.75
N THR A 104 -4.42 -12.23 3.42
CA THR A 104 -3.86 -11.14 2.61
C THR A 104 -2.69 -10.43 3.29
N PHE A 105 -2.72 -10.34 4.63
CA PHE A 105 -1.63 -9.75 5.40
C PHE A 105 -0.43 -10.67 5.51
N ARG A 106 -0.62 -12.00 5.58
CA ARG A 106 0.48 -12.97 5.53
C ARG A 106 1.30 -12.83 4.24
N ILE A 107 0.62 -12.73 3.09
CA ILE A 107 1.26 -12.54 1.78
C ILE A 107 2.08 -11.24 1.74
N ILE A 108 1.54 -10.15 2.29
CA ILE A 108 2.23 -8.85 2.30
C ILE A 108 3.38 -8.84 3.28
N ALA A 109 3.23 -9.47 4.44
CA ALA A 109 4.26 -9.61 5.45
C ALA A 109 5.49 -10.31 4.87
N GLN A 110 5.30 -11.41 4.13
CA GLN A 110 6.39 -12.07 3.42
C GLN A 110 7.06 -11.12 2.40
N SER A 111 6.27 -10.43 1.58
CA SER A 111 6.83 -9.46 0.63
C SER A 111 7.58 -8.28 1.29
N PHE A 112 7.24 -7.93 2.54
CA PHE A 112 7.94 -6.89 3.29
C PHE A 112 9.18 -7.44 3.97
N HIS A 113 9.15 -8.69 4.44
CA HIS A 113 10.34 -9.39 4.92
C HIS A 113 11.44 -9.43 3.84
N ASP A 114 11.09 -9.86 2.63
CA ASP A 114 12.04 -9.92 1.50
C ASP A 114 12.62 -8.54 1.11
N LYS A 115 11.91 -7.46 1.45
CA LYS A 115 12.24 -6.08 1.08
C LYS A 115 12.62 -5.21 2.28
N LEU A 116 12.82 -5.81 3.44
CA LEU A 116 13.02 -5.09 4.70
C LEU A 116 14.18 -4.10 4.61
N GLN A 117 15.31 -4.54 4.06
CA GLN A 117 16.49 -3.69 3.82
C GLN A 117 16.19 -2.40 3.04
N TYR A 118 15.26 -2.43 2.08
CA TYR A 118 14.89 -1.25 1.31
C TYR A 118 14.03 -0.28 2.13
N ILE A 119 13.20 -0.81 3.03
CA ILE A 119 12.39 -0.01 3.95
C ILE A 119 13.31 0.66 4.97
N ILE A 120 14.27 -0.06 5.54
CA ILE A 120 15.22 0.49 6.52
C ILE A 120 16.19 1.50 5.89
N ASN A 121 16.60 1.28 4.64
CA ASN A 121 17.41 2.26 3.91
C ASN A 121 16.72 3.63 3.75
N TRP A 122 15.38 3.68 3.79
CA TRP A 122 14.66 4.95 3.82
C TRP A 122 14.95 5.74 5.09
N PHE A 123 15.05 5.10 6.26
CA PHE A 123 15.40 5.77 7.53
C PHE A 123 16.81 6.36 7.49
N ARG A 124 17.75 5.66 6.84
CA ARG A 124 19.15 6.09 6.70
C ARG A 124 19.34 7.26 5.75
N LYS A 125 18.67 7.24 4.59
CA LYS A 125 18.91 8.21 3.51
C LYS A 125 17.81 9.26 3.37
N LYS A 126 16.64 9.06 3.98
CA LYS A 126 15.40 9.85 3.82
C LYS A 126 15.01 10.10 2.35
N ILE A 127 15.48 9.27 1.42
CA ILE A 127 15.13 9.39 0.00
C ILE A 127 13.70 8.90 -0.16
N SER A 128 12.76 9.82 -0.32
CA SER A 128 11.35 9.48 -0.49
C SER A 128 11.11 8.76 -1.82
N SER A 129 10.02 8.00 -1.89
CA SER A 129 9.56 7.41 -3.14
C SER A 129 9.18 8.44 -4.20
N ALA A 130 9.10 9.74 -3.87
CA ALA A 130 8.69 10.80 -4.78
C ALA A 130 9.59 10.90 -6.02
N ILE A 131 10.90 10.66 -5.89
CA ILE A 131 11.83 10.65 -7.03
C ILE A 131 11.50 9.48 -7.98
N SER A 132 11.34 8.29 -7.42
CA SER A 132 10.97 7.09 -8.20
C SER A 132 9.58 7.22 -8.82
N GLU A 133 8.63 7.83 -8.10
CA GLU A 133 7.29 8.12 -8.58
C GLU A 133 7.29 9.16 -9.71
N GLY A 134 8.11 10.21 -9.58
CA GLY A 134 8.33 11.21 -10.63
C GLY A 134 8.86 10.58 -11.93
N ILE A 135 9.86 9.69 -11.81
CA ILE A 135 10.39 8.93 -12.94
C ILE A 135 9.29 8.03 -13.55
N ASN A 136 8.56 7.27 -12.72
CA ASN A 136 7.48 6.41 -13.19
C ASN A 136 6.38 7.19 -13.92
N ASN A 137 6.00 8.36 -13.40
CA ASN A 137 5.01 9.23 -14.04
C ASN A 137 5.52 9.78 -15.37
N LYS A 138 6.80 10.13 -15.47
CA LYS A 138 7.45 10.54 -16.73
C LYS A 138 7.42 9.42 -17.77
N ILE A 139 7.79 8.20 -17.38
CA ILE A 139 7.73 7.00 -18.25
C ILE A 139 6.31 6.73 -18.72
N LYS A 140 5.31 6.75 -17.82
CA LYS A 140 3.90 6.58 -18.17
C LYS A 140 3.40 7.67 -19.12
N ARG A 141 3.86 8.91 -18.96
CA ARG A 141 3.53 10.02 -19.87
C ARG A 141 4.12 9.76 -21.26
N LEU A 142 5.39 9.36 -21.35
CA LEU A 142 6.05 9.04 -22.62
C LEU A 142 5.34 7.92 -23.37
N LYS A 143 4.95 6.86 -22.67
CA LYS A 143 4.19 5.75 -23.26
C LYS A 143 2.84 6.22 -23.80
N ARG A 144 2.11 7.06 -23.05
CA ARG A 144 0.81 7.61 -23.47
C ARG A 144 0.93 8.54 -24.69
N MET A 145 1.93 9.42 -24.72
CA MET A 145 2.16 10.33 -25.84
C MET A 145 2.49 9.60 -27.14
N ALA A 146 3.17 8.45 -27.04
CA ALA A 146 3.51 7.64 -28.20
C ALA A 146 2.40 6.66 -28.63
N TYR A 147 1.27 6.59 -27.90
CA TYR A 147 0.26 5.53 -28.07
C TYR A 147 0.85 4.11 -27.99
N GLY A 148 1.90 3.95 -27.18
CA GLY A 148 2.68 2.72 -27.08
C GLY A 148 3.95 2.73 -27.93
N TYR A 149 4.94 1.95 -27.52
CA TYR A 149 6.16 1.71 -28.28
C TYR A 149 6.19 0.25 -28.69
N LYS A 150 6.49 -0.02 -29.96
CA LYS A 150 6.64 -1.40 -30.48
C LYS A 150 8.02 -1.98 -30.18
N ASP A 151 9.04 -1.13 -30.11
CA ASP A 151 10.42 -1.49 -29.81
C ASP A 151 10.77 -1.06 -28.38
N VAL A 152 11.20 -2.04 -27.58
CA VAL A 152 11.56 -1.87 -26.17
C VAL A 152 12.89 -1.13 -26.01
N GLU A 153 13.87 -1.36 -26.90
CA GLU A 153 15.15 -0.67 -26.87
C GLU A 153 14.98 0.79 -27.25
N TYR A 154 14.17 1.08 -28.26
CA TYR A 154 13.84 2.46 -28.61
C TYR A 154 13.09 3.17 -27.47
N PHE A 155 12.17 2.47 -26.79
CA PHE A 155 11.49 3.03 -25.62
C PHE A 155 12.47 3.34 -24.48
N ARG A 156 13.42 2.43 -24.21
CA ARG A 156 14.48 2.64 -23.20
C ARG A 156 15.33 3.86 -23.53
N LEU A 157 15.74 4.05 -24.80
CA LEU A 157 16.49 5.24 -25.23
C LEU A 157 15.68 6.53 -25.00
N LYS A 158 14.38 6.53 -25.29
CA LYS A 158 13.50 7.66 -25.00
C LYS A 158 13.37 7.94 -23.51
N ILE A 159 13.28 6.90 -22.66
CA ILE A 159 13.28 7.06 -21.21
C ILE A 159 14.57 7.74 -20.75
N HIS A 160 15.73 7.29 -21.23
CA HIS A 160 17.03 7.87 -20.88
C HIS A 160 17.18 9.33 -21.34
N GLN A 161 16.73 9.65 -22.56
CA GLN A 161 16.67 11.02 -23.07
C GLN A 161 15.85 11.93 -22.18
N HIS A 162 14.64 11.50 -21.83
CA HIS A 162 13.72 12.34 -21.07
C HIS A 162 14.05 12.37 -19.57
N CYS A 163 14.62 11.33 -18.98
CA CYS A 163 15.01 11.31 -17.56
C CYS A 163 16.38 11.96 -17.30
N GLY A 164 17.04 12.51 -18.33
CA GLY A 164 18.28 13.28 -18.20
C GLY A 164 19.57 12.45 -18.20
N LEU A 165 19.48 11.14 -18.47
CA LEU A 165 20.62 10.22 -18.59
C LEU A 165 21.29 10.32 -19.97
N LEU A 166 20.54 10.71 -20.99
CA LEU A 166 21.06 11.12 -22.30
C LEU A 166 20.73 12.60 -22.50
N ASN A 167 21.70 13.47 -22.22
CA ASN A 167 21.54 14.91 -22.43
C ASN A 167 22.05 15.26 -23.84
N PRO A 168 21.19 15.61 -24.82
CA PRO A 168 21.65 15.97 -26.16
C PRO A 168 22.52 17.25 -26.15
N ARG A 169 22.45 18.07 -25.10
CA ARG A 169 23.32 19.25 -24.93
C ARG A 169 24.75 18.93 -24.44
N ARG A 170 25.03 17.69 -24.02
CA ARG A 170 26.38 17.27 -23.61
C ARG A 170 27.24 16.72 -24.76
N TYR A 171 26.62 16.46 -25.92
CA TYR A 171 27.28 15.88 -27.09
C TYR A 171 27.20 16.79 -28.32
N ALA A 172 26.82 18.06 -28.14
CA ALA A 172 26.97 19.09 -29.17
C ALA A 172 28.38 19.68 -29.07
N SER A 173 29.33 18.97 -29.69
CA SER A 173 30.61 19.51 -30.19
C SER A 173 30.40 20.09 -31.57
#